data_AF-A0A1G6HNQ7-F1
#
_entry.id   AF-A0A1G6HNQ7-F1
#
_cell.length_a   1.000
_cell.length_b   1.000
_cell.length_c   1.000
_cell.angle_alpha   90.00
_cell.angle_beta   90.00
_cell.angle_gamma   90.00
#
_symmetry.space_group_name_H-M   'P 1'
#
loop_
_entity.id
_entity.type
_entity.pdbx_description
1 polymer ?
#
loop_
_entity_poly.entity_id
_entity_poly.type
_entity_poly.pdbx_seq_one_letter_code
_entity_poly.pdbx_strand_id
1 'polypeptide(L)'
;MQYFFKSRLHIHTYYVLPKEAPTPEAIASMHLTHLTHLLETPSHGRFTRDMAVNLRILAQKSVGSNDSSISIQITQTIAQIELLDSQVDTVESQMKVIMRSLDSVIMTVPGIDFVNGGMILGEIGDISHFSNPAKLLTQSLRKTIDTIQATGL
;
A
#
# COMPACT_ATOMS: atom_id res chain seq x y z
N MET A 1 -13.61 -6.41 18.31
CA MET A 1 -12.99 -6.38 16.97
C MET A 1 -12.02 -5.20 16.82
N GLN A 2 -12.45 -3.93 16.77
CA GLN A 2 -11.55 -2.77 16.54
C GLN A 2 -10.25 -2.73 17.37
N TYR A 3 -10.28 -3.06 18.66
CA TYR A 3 -9.08 -3.06 19.52
C TYR A 3 -8.08 -4.18 19.22
N PHE A 4 -8.52 -5.29 18.66
CA PHE A 4 -7.64 -6.40 18.25
C PHE A 4 -6.77 -6.00 17.06
N PHE A 5 -7.32 -5.17 16.17
CA PHE A 5 -6.62 -4.74 14.96
C PHE A 5 -5.69 -3.54 15.17
N LYS A 6 -5.82 -2.82 16.31
CA LYS A 6 -5.12 -1.55 16.55
C LYS A 6 -3.66 -1.70 16.98
N SER A 7 -3.21 -2.90 17.34
CA SER A 7 -1.91 -3.05 18.02
C SER A 7 -0.84 -3.87 17.30
N ARG A 8 -1.12 -4.82 16.38
CA ARG A 8 -0.05 -5.70 15.83
C ARG A 8 -0.27 -6.36 14.46
N LEU A 9 -1.10 -5.81 13.57
CA LEU A 9 -1.21 -6.40 12.23
C LEU A 9 -0.17 -5.84 11.27
N HIS A 10 0.61 -6.75 10.69
CA HIS A 10 1.28 -6.46 9.43
C HIS A 10 0.22 -6.16 8.36
N ILE A 11 0.58 -5.25 7.44
CA ILE A 11 -0.26 -4.81 6.31
C ILE A 11 -0.88 -6.00 5.57
N HIS A 12 -0.16 -7.10 5.39
CA HIS A 12 -0.68 -8.28 4.68
C HIS A 12 -1.76 -9.06 5.45
N THR A 13 -1.60 -9.30 6.75
CA THR A 13 -2.59 -10.03 7.55
C THR A 13 -3.91 -9.26 7.65
N TYR A 14 -3.86 -7.92 7.53
CA TYR A 14 -5.02 -7.05 7.54
C TYR A 14 -5.96 -7.28 6.35
N TYR A 15 -5.42 -7.60 5.16
CA TYR A 15 -6.23 -7.84 3.95
C TYR A 15 -6.63 -9.29 3.78
N VAL A 16 -5.83 -10.24 4.26
CA VAL A 16 -6.06 -11.68 4.07
C VAL A 16 -7.31 -12.17 4.83
N LEU A 17 -7.48 -11.78 6.09
CA LEU A 17 -8.60 -12.25 6.90
C LEU A 17 -9.96 -11.74 6.39
N PRO A 18 -10.18 -10.42 6.16
CA PRO A 18 -11.48 -9.93 5.70
C PRO A 18 -11.79 -10.34 4.25
N LYS A 19 -10.78 -10.68 3.45
CA LYS A 19 -10.97 -11.21 2.09
C LYS A 19 -11.60 -12.60 2.10
N GLU A 20 -11.23 -13.45 3.06
CA GLU A 20 -11.79 -14.80 3.19
C GLU A 20 -13.02 -14.85 4.13
N ALA A 21 -13.01 -14.03 5.18
CA ALA A 21 -14.07 -13.96 6.19
C ALA A 21 -14.45 -12.49 6.49
N PRO A 22 -15.21 -11.82 5.60
CA PRO A 22 -15.55 -10.41 5.73
C PRO A 22 -16.51 -10.11 6.88
N THR A 23 -17.21 -11.12 7.39
CA THR A 23 -18.18 -10.96 8.49
C THR A 23 -17.68 -11.59 9.79
N PRO A 24 -18.12 -11.07 10.95
CA PRO A 24 -17.86 -11.72 12.23
C PRO A 24 -18.39 -13.17 12.28
N GLU A 25 -19.52 -13.45 11.63
CA GLU A 25 -20.06 -14.82 11.57
C GLU A 25 -19.17 -15.77 10.77
N ALA A 26 -18.61 -15.32 9.64
CA ALA A 26 -17.64 -16.10 8.86
C ALA A 26 -16.39 -16.43 9.70
N ILE A 27 -15.90 -15.48 10.49
CA ILE A 27 -14.76 -15.70 11.40
C ILE A 27 -15.14 -16.65 12.55
N ALA A 28 -16.34 -16.51 13.11
CA ALA A 28 -16.82 -17.34 14.23
C ALA A 28 -17.01 -18.82 13.84
N SER A 29 -17.45 -19.05 12.60
CA SER A 29 -17.72 -20.37 12.02
C SER A 29 -16.49 -21.04 11.40
N MET A 30 -15.41 -20.29 11.13
CA MET A 30 -14.17 -20.81 10.59
C MET A 30 -13.49 -21.82 11.53
N HIS A 31 -12.97 -22.91 10.96
CA HIS A 31 -12.23 -23.91 11.73
C HIS A 31 -10.96 -23.31 12.32
N LEU A 32 -10.69 -23.59 13.61
CA LEU A 32 -9.60 -22.93 14.34
C LEU A 32 -8.21 -23.20 13.71
N THR A 33 -7.98 -24.41 13.20
CA THR A 33 -6.72 -24.73 12.51
C THR A 33 -6.53 -23.86 11.26
N HIS A 34 -7.60 -23.65 10.50
CA HIS A 34 -7.57 -22.81 9.30
C HIS A 34 -7.37 -21.34 9.68
N LEU A 35 -8.15 -20.83 10.63
CA LEU A 35 -8.01 -19.46 11.14
C LEU A 35 -6.60 -19.19 11.70
N THR A 36 -6.00 -20.15 12.39
CA THR A 36 -4.63 -20.03 12.89
C THR A 36 -3.65 -19.92 11.74
N HIS A 37 -3.73 -20.82 10.76
CA HIS A 37 -2.84 -20.81 9.60
C HIS A 37 -2.99 -19.53 8.76
N LEU A 38 -4.22 -19.06 8.57
CA LEU A 38 -4.57 -17.84 7.85
C LEU A 38 -3.96 -16.58 8.48
N LEU A 39 -3.82 -16.56 9.81
CA LEU A 39 -3.22 -15.44 10.54
C LEU A 39 -1.70 -15.59 10.70
N GLU A 40 -1.23 -16.81 10.95
CA GLU A 40 0.17 -17.11 11.24
C GLU A 40 1.07 -16.92 10.01
N THR A 41 0.62 -17.41 8.85
CA THR A 41 1.41 -17.37 7.60
C THR A 41 1.73 -15.95 7.16
N PRO A 42 0.76 -15.02 7.00
CA PRO A 42 1.05 -13.67 6.54
C PRO A 42 1.74 -12.82 7.62
N SER A 43 1.59 -13.20 8.89
CA SER A 43 2.19 -12.47 10.01
C SER A 43 3.59 -12.96 10.40
N HIS A 44 4.14 -13.95 9.69
CA HIS A 44 5.45 -14.54 9.97
C HIS A 44 5.56 -15.06 11.41
N GLY A 45 4.54 -15.79 11.87
CA GLY A 45 4.53 -16.42 13.20
C GLY A 45 4.17 -15.46 14.35
N ARG A 46 3.87 -14.18 14.08
CA ARG A 46 3.50 -13.21 15.12
C ARG A 46 2.09 -13.44 15.67
N PHE A 47 1.19 -13.96 14.84
CA PHE A 47 -0.14 -14.39 15.27
C PHE A 47 -0.12 -15.86 15.67
N THR A 48 -0.22 -16.08 16.98
CA THR A 48 -0.25 -17.43 17.55
C THR A 48 -1.66 -17.99 17.60
N ARG A 49 -1.76 -19.31 17.81
CA ARG A 49 -3.03 -20.01 18.01
C ARG A 49 -3.92 -19.36 19.08
N ASP A 50 -3.35 -18.91 20.20
CA ASP A 50 -4.11 -18.26 21.27
C ASP A 50 -4.77 -16.95 20.79
N MET A 51 -4.09 -16.20 19.93
CA MET A 51 -4.67 -15.00 19.32
C MET A 51 -5.82 -15.36 18.37
N ALA A 52 -5.70 -16.44 17.60
CA ALA A 52 -6.78 -16.93 16.74
C ALA A 52 -8.01 -17.39 17.56
N VAL A 53 -7.80 -18.06 18.69
CA VAL A 53 -8.88 -18.42 19.63
C VAL A 53 -9.58 -17.16 20.16
N ASN A 54 -8.82 -16.20 20.66
CA ASN A 54 -9.36 -14.95 21.18
C ASN A 54 -10.15 -14.18 20.11
N LEU A 55 -9.64 -14.11 18.89
CA LEU A 55 -10.33 -13.48 17.77
C LEU A 55 -11.67 -14.16 17.47
N ARG A 56 -11.70 -15.49 17.44
CA ARG A 56 -12.94 -16.26 17.21
C ARG A 56 -13.97 -16.02 18.32
N ILE A 57 -13.55 -15.97 19.58
CA ILE A 57 -14.42 -15.64 20.71
C ILE A 57 -14.97 -14.20 20.58
N LEU A 58 -14.14 -13.24 20.19
CA LEU A 58 -14.56 -11.87 19.94
C LEU A 58 -15.55 -11.76 18.78
N ALA A 59 -15.37 -12.58 17.74
CA ALA A 59 -16.26 -12.64 16.59
C ALA A 59 -17.63 -13.23 16.97
N GLN A 60 -17.66 -14.29 17.79
CA GLN A 60 -18.89 -14.88 18.34
C GLN A 60 -19.69 -13.91 19.22
N LYS A 61 -18.99 -13.05 19.96
CA LYS A 61 -19.59 -12.01 20.81
C LYS A 61 -19.84 -10.69 20.07
N SER A 62 -19.57 -10.65 18.78
CA SER A 62 -19.70 -9.43 17.98
C SER A 62 -21.17 -9.09 17.74
N VAL A 63 -21.51 -7.82 17.86
CA VAL A 63 -22.81 -7.26 17.45
C VAL A 63 -22.81 -6.83 15.97
N GLY A 64 -21.75 -7.17 15.21
CA GLY A 64 -21.58 -6.75 13.82
C GLY A 64 -22.65 -7.34 12.90
N SER A 65 -23.14 -6.52 11.97
CA SER A 65 -24.14 -6.91 10.98
C SER A 65 -23.55 -7.84 9.92
N ASN A 66 -24.28 -8.90 9.57
CA ASN A 66 -23.96 -9.80 8.44
C ASN A 66 -24.48 -9.26 7.11
N ASP A 67 -24.48 -7.94 6.94
CA ASP A 67 -24.96 -7.33 5.71
C ASP A 67 -24.09 -7.77 4.53
N SER A 68 -24.72 -8.47 3.59
CA SER A 68 -24.07 -8.94 2.37
C SER A 68 -23.46 -7.78 1.56
N SER A 69 -24.07 -6.58 1.60
CA SER A 69 -23.57 -5.41 0.86
C SER A 69 -22.23 -4.92 1.41
N ILE A 70 -22.07 -4.87 2.74
CA ILE A 70 -20.82 -4.49 3.41
C ILE A 70 -19.75 -5.54 3.10
N SER A 71 -20.10 -6.82 3.13
CA SER A 71 -19.17 -7.93 2.85
C SER A 71 -18.63 -7.87 1.42
N ILE A 72 -19.52 -7.61 0.46
CA ILE A 72 -19.16 -7.39 -0.94
C ILE A 72 -18.24 -6.17 -1.06
N GLN A 73 -18.60 -5.05 -0.43
CA GLN A 73 -17.81 -3.82 -0.51
C GLN A 73 -16.40 -4.00 0.06
N ILE A 74 -16.25 -4.68 1.20
CA ILE A 74 -14.93 -4.98 1.79
C ILE A 74 -14.09 -5.79 0.80
N THR A 75 -14.65 -6.89 0.28
CA THR A 75 -13.92 -7.78 -0.63
C THR A 75 -13.52 -7.07 -1.92
N GLN A 76 -14.43 -6.28 -2.50
CA GLN A 76 -14.17 -5.48 -3.70
C GLN A 76 -13.12 -4.39 -3.46
N THR A 77 -13.18 -3.70 -2.31
CA THR A 77 -12.22 -2.65 -1.97
C THR A 77 -10.82 -3.24 -1.81
N ILE A 78 -10.69 -4.40 -1.16
CA ILE A 78 -9.41 -5.10 -1.03
C ILE A 78 -8.86 -5.48 -2.41
N ALA A 79 -9.70 -6.03 -3.30
CA ALA A 79 -9.29 -6.36 -4.66
C ALA A 79 -8.85 -5.12 -5.46
N GLN A 80 -9.50 -3.97 -5.25
CA GLN A 80 -9.09 -2.70 -5.87
C GLN A 80 -7.74 -2.21 -5.34
N ILE A 81 -7.48 -2.33 -4.03
CA ILE A 81 -6.17 -1.99 -3.46
C ILE A 81 -5.07 -2.86 -4.08
N GLU A 82 -5.26 -4.18 -4.11
CA GLU A 82 -4.28 -5.11 -4.70
C GLU A 82 -4.02 -4.83 -6.19
N LEU A 83 -5.08 -4.47 -6.94
CA LEU A 83 -4.94 -4.08 -8.34
C LEU A 83 -4.11 -2.80 -8.49
N LEU A 84 -4.40 -1.77 -7.68
CA LEU A 84 -3.69 -0.50 -7.73
C LEU A 84 -2.22 -0.68 -7.34
N ASP A 85 -1.92 -1.47 -6.30
CA ASP A 85 -0.55 -1.79 -5.89
C ASP A 85 0.23 -2.45 -7.05
N SER A 86 -0.38 -3.43 -7.71
CA SER A 86 0.24 -4.09 -8.89
C SER A 86 0.44 -3.13 -10.07
N GLN A 87 -0.47 -2.19 -10.27
CA GLN A 87 -0.34 -1.17 -11.32
C GLN A 87 0.79 -0.18 -10.99
N VAL A 88 0.93 0.24 -9.73
CA VAL A 88 2.05 1.07 -9.25
C VAL A 88 3.37 0.36 -9.50
N ASP A 89 3.50 -0.91 -9.08
CA ASP A 89 4.71 -1.71 -9.30
C ASP A 89 5.07 -1.81 -10.79
N THR A 90 4.06 -2.00 -11.64
CA THR A 90 4.24 -2.08 -13.10
C THR A 90 4.77 -0.77 -13.65
N VAL A 91 4.19 0.36 -13.26
CA VAL A 91 4.60 1.70 -13.69
C VAL A 91 6.02 2.00 -13.21
N GLU A 92 6.34 1.74 -11.95
CA GLU A 92 7.69 1.95 -11.42
C GLU A 92 8.74 1.10 -12.13
N SER A 93 8.41 -0.14 -12.48
CA SER A 93 9.29 -1.02 -13.26
C SER A 93 9.56 -0.45 -14.66
N GLN A 94 8.52 0.03 -15.34
CA GLN A 94 8.67 0.69 -16.65
C GLN A 94 9.49 1.98 -16.54
N MET A 95 9.26 2.80 -15.51
CA MET A 95 10.05 4.01 -15.25
C MET A 95 11.53 3.68 -15.07
N LYS A 96 11.86 2.62 -14.31
CA LYS A 96 13.26 2.15 -14.15
C LYS A 96 13.89 1.80 -15.48
N VAL A 97 13.16 1.13 -16.39
CA VAL A 97 13.66 0.77 -17.73
C VAL A 97 13.92 2.05 -18.55
N ILE A 98 12.97 2.97 -18.60
CA ILE A 98 13.11 4.23 -19.35
C ILE A 98 14.29 5.04 -18.79
N MET A 99 14.36 5.23 -17.48
CA MET A 99 15.43 6.00 -16.84
C MET A 99 16.82 5.42 -17.08
N ARG A 100 16.95 4.09 -17.14
CA ARG A 100 18.21 3.44 -17.53
C ARG A 100 18.57 3.72 -19.00
N SER A 101 17.58 3.76 -19.88
CA SER A 101 17.81 4.02 -21.31
C SER A 101 18.20 5.48 -21.61
N LEU A 102 17.82 6.42 -20.75
CA LEU A 102 18.17 7.83 -20.89
C LEU A 102 19.64 8.14 -20.55
N ASP A 103 20.33 7.24 -19.85
CA ASP A 103 21.72 7.40 -19.38
C ASP A 103 21.99 8.79 -18.76
N SER A 104 21.03 9.25 -17.95
CA SER A 104 21.05 10.62 -17.42
C SER A 104 22.07 10.77 -16.29
N VAL A 105 22.83 11.87 -16.34
CA VAL A 105 23.79 12.27 -15.29
C VAL A 105 23.11 12.39 -13.92
N ILE A 106 21.80 12.61 -13.85
CA ILE A 106 21.09 12.69 -12.56
C ILE A 106 21.17 11.39 -11.77
N MET A 107 21.30 10.24 -12.45
CA MET A 107 21.44 8.93 -11.82
C MET A 107 22.80 8.70 -11.17
N THR A 108 23.79 9.58 -11.42
CA THR A 108 25.12 9.50 -10.78
C THR A 108 25.15 10.18 -9.42
N VAL A 109 24.09 10.89 -9.03
CA VAL A 109 23.99 11.57 -7.74
C VAL A 109 23.65 10.54 -6.65
N PRO A 110 24.50 10.38 -5.61
CA PRO A 110 24.22 9.45 -4.53
C PRO A 110 22.90 9.76 -3.83
N GLY A 111 22.07 8.74 -3.61
CA GLY A 111 20.78 8.86 -2.92
C GLY A 111 19.59 9.19 -3.83
N ILE A 112 19.78 9.45 -5.12
CA ILE A 112 18.69 9.57 -6.08
C ILE A 112 18.34 8.19 -6.66
N ASP A 113 17.10 7.76 -6.50
CA ASP A 113 16.57 6.56 -7.14
C ASP A 113 15.90 6.86 -8.48
N PHE A 114 15.49 5.81 -9.20
CA PHE A 114 14.92 5.95 -10.54
C PHE A 114 13.60 6.74 -10.56
N VAL A 115 12.79 6.64 -9.49
CA VAL A 115 11.50 7.34 -9.41
C VAL A 115 11.75 8.83 -9.20
N ASN A 116 12.60 9.19 -8.24
CA ASN A 116 12.93 10.59 -7.96
C ASN A 116 13.72 11.22 -9.12
N GLY A 117 14.67 10.49 -9.72
CA GLY A 117 15.40 10.95 -10.90
C GLY A 117 14.47 11.19 -12.09
N GLY A 118 13.52 10.27 -12.33
CA GLY A 118 12.50 10.42 -13.37
C GLY A 118 11.55 11.57 -13.12
N MET A 119 11.16 11.78 -11.85
CA MET A 119 10.34 12.93 -11.46
C MET A 119 11.07 14.25 -11.72
N ILE A 120 12.35 14.36 -11.35
CA ILE A 120 13.14 15.57 -11.60
C ILE A 120 13.30 15.82 -13.11
N LEU A 121 13.60 14.80 -13.91
CA LEU A 121 13.72 14.95 -15.36
C LEU A 121 12.39 15.29 -16.02
N GLY A 122 11.28 14.66 -15.61
CA GLY A 122 9.94 15.00 -16.07
C GLY A 122 9.57 16.44 -15.71
N GLU A 123 10.09 16.93 -14.59
CA GLU A 123 9.77 18.26 -14.09
C GLU A 123 10.57 19.38 -14.74
N ILE A 124 11.85 19.13 -15.00
CA ILE A 124 12.73 19.99 -15.79
C ILE A 124 12.27 19.96 -17.26
N GLY A 125 11.91 18.78 -17.78
CA GLY A 125 11.69 18.58 -19.20
C GLY A 125 12.99 18.72 -19.99
N ASP A 126 12.96 19.45 -21.10
CA ASP A 126 14.18 19.76 -21.85
C ASP A 126 14.94 20.93 -21.22
N ILE A 127 16.13 20.62 -20.71
CA ILE A 127 17.03 21.56 -20.03
C ILE A 127 17.49 22.71 -20.94
N SER A 128 17.42 22.54 -22.27
CA SER A 128 17.76 23.59 -23.24
C SER A 128 16.82 24.80 -23.19
N HIS A 129 15.60 24.63 -22.64
CA HIS A 129 14.66 25.72 -22.42
C HIS A 129 15.08 26.68 -21.30
N PHE A 130 16.11 26.33 -20.51
CA PHE A 130 16.55 27.14 -19.38
C PHE A 130 17.78 27.95 -19.73
N SER A 131 17.61 29.28 -19.74
CA SER A 131 18.68 30.21 -20.07
C SER A 131 19.81 30.24 -19.02
N ASN A 132 19.58 29.78 -17.79
CA ASN A 132 20.62 29.59 -16.77
C ASN A 132 20.21 28.53 -15.70
N PRO A 133 21.17 27.98 -14.93
CA PRO A 133 20.89 26.99 -13.88
C PRO A 133 20.04 27.48 -12.70
N ALA A 134 20.04 28.78 -12.39
CA ALA A 134 19.23 29.32 -11.29
C ALA A 134 17.73 29.23 -11.59
N LYS A 135 17.33 29.39 -12.86
CA LYS A 135 15.92 29.24 -13.28
C LYS A 135 15.41 27.81 -13.14
N LEU A 136 16.27 26.82 -13.37
CA LEU A 136 15.95 25.41 -13.12
C LEU A 136 15.59 25.17 -11.65
N LEU A 137 16.43 25.67 -10.74
CA LEU A 137 16.21 25.53 -9.30
C LEU A 137 14.91 26.19 -8.86
N THR A 138 14.64 27.42 -9.30
CA THR A 138 13.41 28.14 -8.94
C THR A 138 12.16 27.42 -9.44
N GLN A 139 12.18 26.90 -10.67
CA GLN A 139 11.01 26.25 -11.26
C GLN A 139 10.77 24.86 -10.66
N SER A 140 11.84 24.10 -10.37
CA SER A 140 11.74 22.81 -9.67
C SER A 140 11.22 23.00 -8.23
N LEU A 141 11.74 23.97 -7.47
CA LEU A 141 11.26 24.25 -6.11
C LEU A 141 9.79 24.68 -6.09
N ARG A 142 9.35 25.51 -7.04
CA ARG A 142 7.95 25.95 -7.12
C ARG A 142 7.01 24.77 -7.29
N LYS A 143 7.33 23.87 -8.22
CA LYS A 143 6.43 22.76 -8.53
C LYS A 143 6.48 21.64 -7.46
N THR A 144 7.60 21.46 -6.75
CA THR A 144 7.64 20.65 -5.53
C THR A 144 6.70 21.20 -4.46
N ILE A 145 6.67 22.53 -4.25
CA ILE A 145 5.72 23.17 -3.33
C ILE A 145 4.28 22.95 -3.80
N ASP A 146 4.00 23.14 -5.10
CA ASP A 146 2.67 22.91 -5.67
C ASP A 146 2.23 21.45 -5.50
N THR A 147 3.16 20.50 -5.64
CA THR A 147 2.91 19.06 -5.46
C THR A 147 2.59 18.75 -4.00
N ILE A 148 3.36 19.26 -3.04
CA ILE A 148 3.10 19.09 -1.59
C ILE A 148 1.72 19.68 -1.23
N GLN A 149 1.38 20.85 -1.77
CA GLN A 149 0.08 21.47 -1.57
C GLN A 149 -1.07 20.65 -2.17
N ALA A 150 -0.83 19.97 -3.30
CA ALA A 150 -1.82 19.11 -3.95
C ALA A 150 -2.02 17.74 -3.27
N THR A 151 -0.96 17.15 -2.68
CA THR A 151 -1.06 15.88 -1.93
C THR A 151 -1.52 16.04 -0.48
N GLY A 152 -1.64 17.27 0.03
CA GLY A 152 -2.26 17.55 1.34
C GLY A 152 -1.48 17.02 2.55
N LEU A 153 -0.17 16.84 2.41
CA LEU A 153 0.75 16.55 3.52
C LEU A 153 1.12 17.82 4.28
#